data_AF-G2PGQ5-F1
#
_entry.id   AF-G2PGQ5-F1
#
_cell.length_a   1.000
_cell.length_b   1.000
_cell.length_c   1.000
_cell.angle_alpha   90.00
_cell.angle_beta   90.00
_cell.angle_gamma   90.00
#
_symmetry.space_group_name_H-M   'P 1'
#
loop_
_entity.id
_entity.type
_entity.pdbx_description
1 polymer ?
#
loop_
_entity_poly.entity_id
_entity_poly.type
_entity_poly.pdbx_seq_one_letter_code
_entity_poly.pdbx_strand_id
1 'polypeptide(L)'
;MLHRPQKSNRFIMQEALHQVAHTLRALYDRLPWSVEPHPGFSDPEYWRPRQRPATDGWTEDDHAEVQRLRVRQMELTITIATHPFWKALEGPDLVTARTMLKHAHDTPTADTPAA
;
A
#
# COMPACT_ATOMS: atom_id res chain seq x y z
N MET A 1 18.13 -17.35 28.27
CA MET A 1 16.69 -17.44 27.93
C MET A 1 16.45 -16.60 26.69
N LEU A 2 16.16 -17.23 25.55
CA LEU A 2 15.95 -16.54 24.28
C LEU A 2 14.59 -15.82 24.32
N HIS A 3 14.64 -14.49 24.44
CA HIS A 3 13.47 -13.64 24.30
C HIS A 3 13.03 -13.73 22.83
N ARG A 4 11.96 -14.48 22.55
CA ARG A 4 11.32 -14.49 21.24
C ARG A 4 11.03 -13.03 20.87
N PRO A 5 11.50 -12.50 19.74
CA PRO A 5 11.16 -11.13 19.38
C PRO A 5 9.65 -11.11 19.08
N GLN A 6 8.85 -10.66 20.05
CA GLN A 6 7.50 -10.19 19.72
C GLN A 6 7.68 -9.05 18.73
N LYS A 7 7.15 -9.22 17.50
CA LYS A 7 7.07 -8.13 16.54
C LYS A 7 6.44 -6.93 17.26
N SER A 8 7.21 -5.87 17.47
CA SER A 8 6.71 -4.69 18.18
C SER A 8 5.47 -4.15 17.48
N ASN A 9 4.53 -3.54 18.22
CA ASN A 9 3.23 -3.09 17.71
C ASN A 9 3.31 -2.34 16.36
N ARG A 10 4.34 -1.50 16.17
CA ARG A 10 4.58 -0.77 14.91
C ARG A 10 4.83 -1.67 13.69
N PHE A 11 5.51 -2.81 13.85
CA PHE A 11 5.74 -3.76 12.75
C PHE A 11 4.44 -4.46 12.34
N ILE A 12 3.58 -4.78 13.32
CA ILE A 12 2.24 -5.33 13.05
C ILE A 12 1.39 -4.32 12.28
N MET A 13 1.44 -3.03 12.66
CA MET A 13 0.70 -1.98 11.95
C MET A 13 1.22 -1.73 10.54
N GLN A 14 2.55 -1.77 10.33
CA GLN A 14 3.13 -1.64 8.99
C GLN A 14 2.76 -2.82 8.10
N GLU A 15 2.78 -4.04 8.64
CA GLU A 15 2.33 -5.24 7.93
C GLU A 15 0.85 -5.13 7.53
N ALA A 16 -0.02 -4.67 8.46
CA ALA A 16 -1.42 -4.40 8.15
C ALA A 16 -1.59 -3.31 7.08
N LEU A 17 -0.76 -2.26 7.09
CA LEU A 17 -0.80 -1.21 6.07
C LEU A 17 -0.45 -1.77 4.68
N HIS A 18 0.57 -2.64 4.60
CA HIS A 18 0.94 -3.29 3.34
C HIS A 18 -0.15 -4.24 2.84
N GLN A 19 -0.79 -5.00 3.74
CA GLN A 19 -1.92 -5.86 3.37
C GLN A 19 -3.08 -5.04 2.82
N VAL A 20 -3.45 -3.92 3.46
CA VAL A 20 -4.51 -3.03 2.96
C VAL A 20 -4.14 -2.44 1.61
N ALA A 21 -2.89 -1.98 1.43
CA ALA A 21 -2.43 -1.44 0.15
C ALA A 21 -2.47 -2.49 -0.98
N HIS A 22 -2.08 -3.73 -0.67
CA HIS A 22 -2.17 -4.86 -1.59
C HIS A 22 -3.62 -5.16 -1.97
N THR A 23 -4.52 -5.26 -1.00
CA THR A 23 -5.96 -5.49 -1.22
C THR A 23 -6.59 -4.38 -2.06
N LEU A 24 -6.26 -3.12 -1.76
CA LEU A 24 -6.74 -1.95 -2.51
C LEU A 24 -6.22 -1.98 -3.96
N ARG A 25 -4.96 -2.36 -4.18
CA ARG A 25 -4.42 -2.53 -5.52
C ARG A 25 -5.13 -3.63 -6.29
N ALA A 26 -5.29 -4.79 -5.65
CA ALA A 26 -6.01 -5.92 -6.23
C ALA A 26 -7.46 -5.54 -6.56
N LEU A 27 -8.13 -4.72 -5.75
CA LEU A 27 -9.45 -4.17 -6.03
C LEU A 27 -9.43 -3.28 -7.29
N TYR A 28 -8.51 -2.31 -7.40
CA TYR A 28 -8.43 -1.46 -8.59
C TYR A 28 -8.12 -2.22 -9.88
N ASP A 29 -7.36 -3.31 -9.81
CA ASP A 29 -7.03 -4.11 -11.00
C ASP A 29 -8.26 -4.86 -11.55
N ARG A 30 -9.30 -5.09 -10.74
CA ARG A 30 -10.58 -5.72 -11.17
C ARG A 30 -11.70 -4.70 -11.42
N LEU A 31 -11.62 -3.51 -10.84
CA LEU A 31 -12.62 -2.48 -11.05
C LEU A 31 -12.58 -1.93 -12.48
N PRO A 32 -13.70 -1.38 -12.96
CA PRO A 32 -13.69 -0.62 -14.19
C PRO A 32 -12.70 0.53 -14.12
N TRP A 33 -12.06 0.82 -15.26
CA TRP A 33 -10.97 1.79 -15.34
C TRP A 33 -11.42 3.24 -15.05
N SER A 34 -12.72 3.52 -15.15
CA SER A 34 -13.35 4.79 -14.78
C SER A 34 -14.28 4.57 -13.59
N VAL A 35 -14.29 5.56 -12.69
CA VAL A 35 -15.20 5.62 -11.55
C VAL A 35 -16.61 5.97 -12.01
N GLU A 36 -16.73 6.98 -12.86
CA GLU A 36 -18.00 7.40 -13.44
C GLU A 36 -18.26 6.66 -14.77
N PRO A 37 -19.53 6.56 -15.20
CA PRO A 37 -19.85 6.12 -16.56
C PRO A 37 -19.04 6.91 -17.61
N HIS A 38 -18.36 6.19 -18.49
CA HIS A 38 -17.54 6.78 -19.54
C HIS A 38 -17.76 6.05 -20.86
N PRO A 39 -17.98 6.75 -21.99
CA PRO A 39 -18.23 6.13 -23.30
C PRO A 39 -17.01 5.42 -23.91
N GLY A 40 -15.91 5.26 -23.17
CA GLY A 40 -14.63 4.85 -23.71
C GLY A 40 -13.95 5.93 -24.55
N PHE A 41 -12.73 5.65 -25.00
CA PHE A 41 -12.03 6.48 -25.97
C PHE A 41 -11.03 5.66 -26.77
N SER A 42 -10.71 6.15 -27.96
CA SER A 42 -9.67 5.61 -28.83
C SER A 42 -8.87 6.76 -29.41
N ASP A 43 -7.58 6.81 -29.09
CA ASP A 43 -6.63 7.80 -29.58
C ASP A 43 -5.45 7.06 -30.25
N PRO A 44 -5.60 6.71 -31.54
CA PRO A 44 -4.59 5.96 -32.29
C PRO A 44 -3.43 6.83 -32.78
N GLU A 45 -3.61 8.16 -32.86
CA GLU A 45 -2.60 9.10 -33.36
C GLU A 45 -1.63 9.57 -32.26
N TYR A 46 -1.90 9.24 -31.01
CA TYR A 46 -1.01 9.53 -29.90
C TYR A 46 0.32 8.77 -30.00
N TRP A 47 1.39 9.32 -29.38
CA TRP A 47 2.75 8.75 -29.44
C TRP A 47 2.86 7.29 -28.95
N ARG A 48 1.91 6.84 -28.13
CA ARG A 48 1.55 5.44 -27.94
C ARG A 48 0.05 5.31 -28.12
N PRO A 49 -0.44 4.47 -29.04
CA PRO A 49 -1.87 4.26 -29.21
C PRO A 49 -2.52 3.88 -27.89
N ARG A 50 -3.60 4.58 -27.52
CA ARG A 50 -4.35 4.31 -26.29
C ARG A 50 -5.82 4.11 -26.60
N GLN A 51 -6.34 3.02 -26.06
CA GLN A 51 -7.74 2.64 -26.17
C GLN A 51 -8.25 2.23 -24.80
N ARG A 52 -9.46 2.68 -24.46
CA ARG A 52 -10.23 2.20 -23.31
C ARG A 52 -11.68 1.96 -23.72
N PRO A 53 -12.27 0.81 -23.36
CA PRO A 53 -13.65 0.51 -23.69
C PRO A 53 -14.61 1.41 -22.89
N ALA A 54 -15.86 1.46 -23.34
CA ALA A 54 -16.95 2.04 -22.56
C ALA A 54 -17.14 1.29 -21.23
N THR A 55 -17.58 2.01 -20.21
CA THR A 55 -17.78 1.50 -18.86
C THR A 55 -18.93 2.26 -18.21
N ASP A 56 -19.72 1.56 -17.41
CA ASP A 56 -20.79 2.17 -16.61
C ASP A 56 -20.27 2.78 -15.29
N GLY A 57 -18.97 2.65 -15.03
CA GLY A 57 -18.35 3.15 -13.82
C GLY A 57 -18.38 2.13 -12.69
N TRP A 58 -18.10 2.59 -11.48
CA TRP A 58 -18.11 1.77 -10.27
C TRP A 58 -19.52 1.66 -9.72
N THR A 59 -19.84 0.49 -9.16
CA THR A 59 -21.08 0.31 -8.42
C THR A 59 -21.00 0.95 -7.04
N GLU A 60 -22.15 1.16 -6.38
CA GLU A 60 -22.17 1.66 -5.00
C GLU A 60 -21.36 0.76 -4.04
N ASP A 61 -21.41 -0.55 -4.24
CA ASP A 61 -20.64 -1.52 -3.46
C ASP A 61 -19.13 -1.37 -3.69
N ASP A 62 -18.71 -1.09 -4.93
CA ASP A 62 -17.31 -0.82 -5.25
C ASP A 62 -16.83 0.47 -4.58
N HIS A 63 -17.65 1.52 -4.61
CA HIS A 63 -17.39 2.77 -3.90
C HIS A 63 -17.25 2.52 -2.40
N ALA A 64 -18.19 1.81 -1.79
CA ALA A 64 -18.18 1.52 -0.35
C ALA A 64 -16.94 0.73 0.06
N GLU A 65 -16.56 -0.30 -0.72
CA GLU A 65 -15.39 -1.12 -0.42
C GLU A 65 -14.06 -0.36 -0.59
N VAL A 66 -13.93 0.45 -1.64
CA VAL A 66 -12.76 1.33 -1.82
C VAL A 66 -12.67 2.33 -0.66
N GLN A 67 -13.78 2.95 -0.27
CA GLN A 67 -13.79 3.91 0.84
C GLN A 67 -13.40 3.25 2.16
N ARG A 68 -13.96 2.08 2.47
CA ARG A 68 -13.62 1.30 3.67
C ARG A 68 -12.11 1.02 3.75
N LEU A 69 -11.52 0.57 2.64
CA LEU A 69 -10.08 0.29 2.57
C LEU A 69 -9.23 1.57 2.67
N ARG A 70 -9.63 2.66 2.03
CA ARG A 70 -8.93 3.96 2.11
C ARG A 70 -8.96 4.56 3.50
N VAL A 71 -10.10 4.51 4.19
CA VAL A 71 -10.22 4.93 5.60
C VAL A 71 -9.27 4.12 6.46
N ARG A 72 -9.27 2.78 6.31
CA ARG A 72 -8.37 1.93 7.08
C ARG A 72 -6.89 2.21 6.80
N GLN A 73 -6.53 2.43 5.53
CA GLN A 73 -5.18 2.81 5.13
C GLN A 73 -4.74 4.12 5.79
N MET A 74 -5.64 5.12 5.82
CA MET A 74 -5.40 6.42 6.46
C MET A 74 -5.18 6.28 7.97
N GLU A 75 -6.05 5.54 8.67
CA GLU A 75 -5.92 5.27 10.11
C GLU A 75 -4.56 4.64 10.47
N LEU A 76 -4.14 3.62 9.71
CA LEU A 76 -2.87 2.94 9.91
C LEU A 76 -1.69 3.88 9.65
N THR A 77 -1.76 4.68 8.58
CA THR A 77 -0.73 5.66 8.23
C THR A 77 -0.56 6.70 9.35
N ILE A 78 -1.65 7.26 9.85
CA ILE A 78 -1.64 8.23 10.96
C ILE A 78 -1.06 7.60 12.22
N THR A 79 -1.51 6.39 12.57
CA THR A 79 -1.05 5.66 13.75
C THR A 79 0.46 5.42 13.71
N ILE A 80 0.99 5.02 12.56
CA ILE A 80 2.41 4.79 12.36
C ILE A 80 3.17 6.11 12.41
N ALA A 81 2.72 7.13 11.67
CA ALA A 81 3.44 8.41 11.55
C ALA A 81 3.51 9.19 12.88
N THR A 82 2.48 9.10 13.72
CA THR A 82 2.38 9.84 14.98
C THR A 82 2.86 9.04 16.21
N HIS A 83 3.38 7.83 16.00
CA HIS A 83 3.76 6.92 17.09
C HIS A 83 4.82 7.55 18.04
N PRO A 84 4.63 7.53 19.38
CA PRO A 84 5.53 8.17 20.35
C PRO A 84 7.00 7.75 20.26
N PHE A 85 7.27 6.53 19.82
CA PHE A 85 8.63 6.04 19.51
C PHE A 85 9.47 7.00 18.67
N TRP A 86 8.85 7.70 17.70
CA TRP A 86 9.61 8.63 16.86
C TRP A 86 10.12 9.85 17.61
N LYS A 87 9.50 10.23 18.74
CA LYS A 87 9.97 11.32 19.60
C LYS A 87 11.21 10.93 20.41
N ALA A 88 11.50 9.64 20.52
CA ALA A 88 12.67 9.14 21.24
C ALA A 88 13.91 9.00 20.36
N LEU A 89 13.83 9.35 19.07
CA LEU A 89 14.91 9.22 18.10
C LEU A 89 15.18 10.58 17.43
N GLU A 90 16.45 10.86 17.17
CA GLU A 90 16.87 12.09 16.50
C GLU A 90 17.87 11.77 15.38
N GLY A 91 18.03 12.72 14.45
CA GLY A 91 19.08 12.66 13.43
C GLY A 91 19.11 11.34 12.62
N PRO A 92 20.29 10.72 12.44
CA PRO A 92 20.45 9.49 11.65
C PRO A 92 19.66 8.27 12.17
N ASP A 93 19.42 8.18 13.48
CA ASP A 93 18.72 7.04 14.08
C ASP A 93 17.24 7.03 13.68
N LEU A 94 16.62 8.20 13.59
CA LEU A 94 15.25 8.34 13.11
C LEU A 94 15.13 7.89 11.64
N VAL A 95 16.09 8.27 10.80
CA VAL A 95 16.12 7.87 9.39
C VAL A 95 16.28 6.36 9.27
N THR A 96 17.25 5.78 9.99
CA THR A 96 17.51 4.33 10.00
C THR A 96 16.28 3.55 10.44
N ALA A 97 15.65 3.95 11.54
CA ALA A 97 14.46 3.26 12.06
C ALA A 97 13.26 3.34 11.10
N ARG A 98 13.09 4.46 10.38
CA ARG A 98 12.06 4.60 9.33
C ARG A 98 12.38 3.74 8.11
N THR A 99 13.64 3.66 7.71
CA THR A 99 14.09 2.79 6.61
C THR A 99 13.83 1.32 6.95
N MET A 100 14.25 0.85 8.13
CA MET A 100 13.98 -0.51 8.58
C MET A 100 12.48 -0.84 8.61
N LEU A 101 11.63 0.12 8.96
CA LEU A 101 10.19 -0.09 8.95
C LEU A 101 9.64 -0.33 7.54
N LYS A 102 10.14 0.38 6.52
CA LYS A 102 9.72 0.16 5.12
C LYS A 102 10.03 -1.28 4.67
N HIS A 103 11.20 -1.78 5.04
CA HIS A 103 11.68 -3.12 4.71
C HIS A 103 11.20 -4.21 5.69
N ALA A 104 10.28 -3.91 6.60
CA ALA A 104 9.81 -4.87 7.62
C ALA A 104 9.15 -6.15 7.05
N HIS A 105 8.77 -6.12 5.78
CA HIS A 105 8.14 -7.20 5.04
C HIS A 105 9.08 -7.86 4.02
N ASP A 106 10.28 -7.30 3.84
CA ASP A 106 11.29 -7.91 3.01
C ASP A 106 11.76 -9.15 3.76
N THR A 107 11.55 -10.32 3.15
CA THR A 107 12.23 -11.52 3.65
C THR A 107 13.72 -11.27 3.42
N PRO A 108 14.61 -11.51 4.40
CA PRO A 108 16.03 -11.42 4.13
C PRO A 108 16.31 -12.42 3.01
N THR A 109 16.52 -11.91 1.80
CA THR A 109 17.06 -12.69 0.70
C THR A 109 18.40 -13.16 1.22
N ALA A 110 18.48 -14.43 1.60
CA ALA A 110 19.74 -15.05 1.90
C ALA A 110 20.53 -14.97 0.61
N ASP A 111 21.47 -14.02 0.55
CA ASP A 111 22.52 -14.00 -0.45
C ASP A 111 23.20 -15.37 -0.38
N THR A 112 22.77 -16.25 -1.27
CA THR A 112 23.44 -17.52 -1.52
C THR A 112 24.66 -17.15 -2.33
N PRO A 113 25.88 -17.24 -1.79
CA PRO A 113 27.06 -16.98 -2.60
C PRO A 113 27.09 -18.06 -3.67
N ALA A 114 27.04 -17.64 -4.94
CA ALA A 114 27.26 -18.52 -6.07
C ALA A 114 28.66 -19.14 -5.91
N ALA A 115 28.69 -20.47 -5.87
CA ALA A 115 29.90 -21.29 -5.87
C ALA A 115 30.65 -21.19 -7.20
#